data_AF-A0A932VFI2-F1
#
_entry.id   AF-A0A932VFI2-F1
#
_cell.length_a   1.000
_cell.length_b   1.000
_cell.length_c   1.000
_cell.angle_alpha   90.00
_cell.angle_beta   90.00
_cell.angle_gamma   90.00
#
_symmetry.space_group_name_H-M   'P 1'
#
loop_
_entity.id
_entity.type
_entity.pdbx_description
1 polymer ?
#
loop_
_entity_poly.entity_id
_entity_poly.type
_entity_poly.pdbx_seq_one_letter_code
_entity_poly.pdbx_strand_id
1 'polypeptide(L)'
;MVLMMVVPCTGAWANEGGTSSGGTDNYRKEDGAAWFLTVGGKKEIRVCLVTDKNFGIPVPELRAKVNASFAKWNDYLRVKRWYQADLFVTALSFMSQCDGSEDLRFYFGAIDGEVEKAKLGHTEPFALTQLTTFDSAKGWGKGFVWIAPPSSISANVPNWSDPLNLTAILLHEVGHILGCSHAVGTIMASDLSRSLKEDYLLEWRDKIEHERELLECTECGGEFTGYPREWAFPLLVGRQPIGDESARYIKNDGVRRPSGTLVLKDSVGTYKFAVNPGVFVGRALEENVEVFKVRYDGYQDGPKNRGGSVYFGTLTTLDGREIPISFKENMMYAIEISAIPAEGEKQQHLFYSWGRY
;
A
#
# COMPACT_ATOMS: atom_id res chain seq x y z
N MET A 1 27.28 2.10 15.79
CA MET A 1 26.34 1.19 15.09
C MET A 1 25.08 1.99 14.81
N VAL A 2 24.96 2.52 13.58
CA VAL A 2 23.83 3.36 13.17
C VAL A 2 22.78 2.43 12.56
N LEU A 3 21.66 2.24 13.26
CA LEU A 3 20.51 1.51 12.75
C LEU A 3 19.72 2.46 11.83
N MET A 4 20.08 2.50 10.54
CA MET A 4 19.31 3.23 9.53
C MET A 4 18.10 2.37 9.12
N MET A 5 16.94 2.65 9.73
CA MET A 5 15.64 2.26 9.15
C MET A 5 15.25 3.29 8.11
N VAL A 6 15.37 2.91 6.85
CA VAL A 6 14.76 3.58 5.70
C VAL A 6 13.30 3.13 5.65
N VAL A 7 12.37 4.09 5.64
CA VAL A 7 10.93 3.83 5.51
C VAL A 7 10.52 4.34 4.12
N PRO A 8 10.51 3.50 3.07
CA PRO A 8 9.94 3.88 1.78
C PRO A 8 8.41 3.77 1.85
N CYS A 9 7.68 4.61 1.10
CA CYS A 9 6.22 4.68 0.97
C CYS A 9 5.41 3.57 1.66
N THR A 10 5.18 3.70 2.97
CA THR A 10 4.46 2.68 3.73
C THR A 10 2.95 2.87 3.63
N GLY A 11 2.32 1.94 2.91
CA GLY A 11 1.32 1.07 3.53
C GLY A 11 -0.13 1.25 3.11
N ALA A 12 -0.51 0.82 1.89
CA ALA A 12 -1.89 0.35 1.66
C ALA A 12 -1.80 -1.13 1.44
N TRP A 13 -2.52 -1.82 2.29
CA TRP A 13 -2.74 -3.22 2.09
C TRP A 13 -3.85 -3.35 1.07
N ALA A 14 -3.45 -3.88 -0.09
CA ALA A 14 -4.28 -4.56 -1.05
C ALA A 14 -5.33 -5.38 -0.32
N ASN A 15 -6.58 -5.31 -0.77
CA ASN A 15 -7.51 -6.43 -0.83
C ASN A 15 -8.95 -5.97 -1.14
N GLU A 16 -9.20 -5.65 -2.40
CA GLU A 16 -10.42 -6.11 -3.04
C GLU A 16 -10.01 -6.98 -4.21
N GLY A 17 -10.40 -8.25 -4.14
CA GLY A 17 -10.33 -9.22 -5.22
C GLY A 17 -11.70 -9.85 -5.39
N GLY A 18 -12.74 -9.00 -5.41
CA GLY A 18 -14.06 -9.32 -5.94
C GLY A 18 -14.14 -9.19 -7.46
N THR A 19 -12.99 -9.11 -8.14
CA THR A 19 -12.73 -9.85 -9.38
C THR A 19 -11.43 -10.58 -9.12
N SER A 20 -11.55 -11.86 -8.85
CA SER A 20 -10.51 -12.76 -8.39
C SER A 20 -9.41 -12.87 -9.47
N SER A 21 -8.41 -11.97 -9.42
CA SER A 21 -7.16 -11.93 -10.24
C SER A 21 -6.20 -10.75 -10.09
N GLY A 22 -6.25 -10.03 -8.98
CA GLY A 22 -5.19 -9.07 -8.64
C GLY A 22 -4.10 -9.75 -7.82
N GLY A 23 -2.83 -9.50 -8.13
CA GLY A 23 -1.69 -9.99 -7.35
C GLY A 23 -1.90 -9.76 -5.85
N THR A 24 -2.08 -10.85 -5.10
CA THR A 24 -1.98 -10.82 -3.64
C THR A 24 -0.52 -10.77 -3.28
N ASP A 25 -0.02 -9.56 -3.10
CA ASP A 25 1.27 -9.35 -2.47
C ASP A 25 1.21 -9.83 -1.01
N ASN A 26 1.75 -11.02 -0.77
CA ASN A 26 1.90 -11.56 0.58
C ASN A 26 3.07 -10.86 1.29
N TYR A 27 2.88 -9.62 1.74
CA TYR A 27 3.93 -8.91 2.48
C TYR A 27 3.98 -9.33 3.97
N ARG A 28 5.12 -9.85 4.42
CA ARG A 28 5.64 -9.68 5.79
C ARG A 28 6.23 -8.27 5.93
N LYS A 29 6.48 -7.82 7.16
CA LYS A 29 7.03 -6.47 7.42
C LYS A 29 8.44 -6.30 6.82
N GLU A 30 9.13 -7.41 6.59
CA GLU A 30 10.39 -7.48 5.84
C GLU A 30 10.22 -7.29 4.31
N ASP A 31 9.01 -7.51 3.79
CA ASP A 31 8.73 -7.60 2.35
C ASP A 31 8.23 -6.28 1.75
N GLY A 32 7.86 -5.29 2.58
CA GLY A 32 7.50 -3.93 2.14
C GLY A 32 8.70 -3.00 1.89
N ALA A 33 9.92 -3.54 1.94
CA ALA A 33 11.13 -2.82 1.62
C ALA A 33 11.39 -2.88 0.11
N ALA A 34 11.86 -1.77 -0.47
CA ALA A 34 12.43 -1.81 -1.81
C ALA A 34 13.53 -2.87 -1.88
N TRP A 35 13.51 -3.68 -2.94
CA TRP A 35 14.35 -4.87 -3.04
C TRP A 35 15.82 -4.52 -3.20
N PHE A 36 16.13 -3.39 -3.84
CA PHE A 36 17.49 -3.05 -4.26
C PHE A 36 17.86 -1.66 -3.78
N LEU A 37 18.74 -1.61 -2.77
CA LEU A 37 19.24 -0.38 -2.18
C LEU A 37 20.75 -0.19 -2.47
N THR A 38 21.21 1.05 -2.52
CA THR A 38 22.64 1.40 -2.73
C THR A 38 23.52 1.19 -1.49
N VAL A 39 23.09 0.37 -0.53
CA VAL A 39 23.90 0.01 0.64
C VAL A 39 25.18 -0.69 0.16
N GLY A 40 26.31 -0.02 0.36
CA GLY A 40 27.62 -0.49 -0.13
C GLY A 40 28.02 -0.02 -1.54
N GLY A 41 27.37 1.01 -2.09
CA GLY A 41 27.78 1.69 -3.32
C GLY A 41 26.90 1.42 -4.54
N LYS A 42 27.34 1.91 -5.70
CA LYS A 42 26.64 1.72 -6.98
C LYS A 42 26.69 0.26 -7.41
N LYS A 43 25.53 -0.32 -7.69
CA LYS A 43 25.34 -1.69 -8.18
C LYS A 43 24.34 -1.67 -9.33
N GLU A 44 24.33 -2.74 -10.12
CA GLU A 44 23.30 -3.00 -11.12
C GLU A 44 22.53 -4.25 -10.71
N ILE A 45 21.23 -4.27 -10.96
CA ILE A 45 20.38 -5.45 -10.76
C ILE A 45 20.68 -6.41 -11.91
N ARG A 46 21.15 -7.63 -11.62
CA ARG A 46 21.33 -8.64 -12.67
C ARG A 46 19.98 -9.24 -13.00
N VAL A 47 19.51 -8.99 -14.22
CA VAL A 47 18.16 -9.35 -14.67
C VAL A 47 18.23 -10.47 -15.69
N CYS A 48 17.37 -11.47 -15.55
CA CYS A 48 17.16 -12.48 -16.58
C CYS A 48 15.69 -12.52 -17.05
N LEU A 49 15.47 -12.85 -18.32
CA LEU A 49 14.16 -12.97 -18.94
C LEU A 49 13.91 -14.42 -19.35
N VAL A 50 12.78 -14.98 -18.91
CA VAL A 50 12.25 -16.26 -19.36
C VAL A 50 10.95 -15.98 -20.11
N THR A 51 10.82 -16.45 -21.35
CA THR A 51 9.68 -16.11 -22.21
C THR A 51 9.06 -17.36 -22.79
N ASP A 52 7.73 -17.49 -22.68
CA ASP A 52 7.01 -18.52 -23.41
C ASP A 52 7.01 -18.19 -24.90
N LYS A 53 7.21 -19.21 -25.74
CA LYS A 53 7.24 -19.04 -27.20
C LYS A 53 5.97 -18.40 -27.77
N ASN A 54 4.83 -18.55 -27.10
CA ASN A 54 3.55 -18.00 -27.51
C ASN A 54 3.24 -16.64 -26.86
N PHE A 55 4.17 -16.03 -26.11
CA PHE A 55 3.95 -14.71 -25.53
C PHE A 55 3.75 -13.63 -26.61
N GLY A 56 4.31 -13.83 -27.81
CA GLY A 56 4.03 -13.02 -28.99
C GLY A 56 4.86 -11.74 -29.12
N ILE A 57 5.78 -11.47 -28.18
CA ILE A 57 6.68 -10.30 -28.20
C ILE A 57 8.14 -10.77 -28.15
N PRO A 58 9.01 -10.30 -29.07
CA PRO A 58 10.43 -10.68 -29.07
C PRO A 58 11.18 -10.28 -27.79
N VAL A 59 12.10 -11.13 -27.33
CA VAL A 59 12.92 -10.87 -26.12
C VAL A 59 13.64 -9.52 -26.13
N PRO A 60 14.23 -9.03 -27.26
CA PRO A 60 14.84 -7.70 -27.28
C PRO A 60 13.84 -6.56 -26.97
N GLU A 61 12.59 -6.70 -27.41
CA GLU A 61 11.55 -5.72 -27.13
C GLU A 61 11.09 -5.79 -25.68
N LEU A 62 10.91 -7.00 -25.12
CA LEU A 62 10.62 -7.21 -23.71
C LEU A 62 11.70 -6.59 -22.82
N ARG A 63 12.97 -6.80 -23.16
CA ARG A 63 14.12 -6.18 -22.48
C ARG A 63 14.03 -4.67 -22.49
N ALA A 64 13.74 -4.07 -23.65
CA ALA A 64 13.59 -2.63 -23.79
C ALA A 64 12.46 -2.08 -22.91
N LYS A 65 11.31 -2.76 -22.86
CA LYS A 65 10.16 -2.36 -22.02
C LYS A 65 10.45 -2.46 -20.52
N VAL A 66 11.12 -3.52 -20.06
CA VAL A 66 11.57 -3.64 -18.66
C VAL A 66 12.52 -2.50 -18.31
N ASN A 67 13.53 -2.25 -19.15
CA ASN A 67 14.49 -1.17 -18.95
C ASN A 67 13.80 0.20 -18.90
N ALA A 68 12.88 0.46 -19.83
CA ALA A 68 12.11 1.70 -19.86
C ALA A 68 11.25 1.90 -18.60
N SER A 69 10.69 0.82 -18.04
CA SER A 69 9.87 0.88 -16.83
C SER A 69 10.70 1.28 -15.60
N PHE A 70 11.89 0.68 -15.42
CA PHE A 70 12.83 1.07 -14.37
C PHE A 70 13.36 2.50 -14.57
N ALA A 71 13.68 2.89 -15.80
CA ALA A 71 14.12 4.25 -16.11
C ALA A 71 13.02 5.29 -15.79
N LYS A 72 11.75 4.98 -16.11
CA LYS A 72 10.63 5.88 -15.81
C LYS A 72 10.43 6.08 -14.32
N TRP A 73 10.52 5.01 -13.52
CA TRP A 73 10.53 5.13 -12.07
C TRP A 73 11.73 5.91 -11.55
N ASN A 74 12.93 5.67 -12.07
CA ASN A 74 14.12 6.42 -11.69
C ASN A 74 13.95 7.92 -11.92
N ASP A 75 13.47 8.32 -13.11
CA ASP A 75 13.24 9.72 -13.45
C ASP A 75 12.15 10.32 -12.55
N TYR A 76 11.08 9.58 -12.31
CA TYR A 76 10.00 9.97 -11.42
C TYR A 76 10.50 10.25 -9.99
N LEU A 77 11.25 9.33 -9.39
CA LEU A 77 11.82 9.46 -8.05
C LEU A 77 12.75 10.69 -7.94
N ARG A 78 13.55 10.95 -8.98
CA ARG A 78 14.45 12.12 -9.04
C ARG A 78 13.68 13.43 -9.16
N VAL A 79 12.64 13.48 -10.00
CA VAL A 79 11.82 14.69 -10.20
C VAL A 79 11.06 15.05 -8.93
N LYS A 80 10.50 14.06 -8.22
CA LYS A 80 9.82 14.27 -6.93
C LYS A 80 10.76 14.67 -5.79
N ARG A 81 12.08 14.73 -6.04
CA ARG A 81 13.10 15.05 -5.03
C ARG A 81 12.97 14.22 -3.76
N TRP A 82 12.52 12.97 -3.89
CA TRP A 82 12.49 12.07 -2.75
C TRP A 82 13.88 12.06 -2.14
N TYR A 83 13.96 12.32 -0.83
CA TYR A 83 15.22 12.64 -0.14
C TYR A 83 16.24 11.47 -0.18
N GLN A 84 15.82 10.36 -0.78
CA GLN A 84 16.47 9.07 -0.87
C GLN A 84 16.39 8.48 -2.28
N ALA A 85 16.14 9.27 -3.34
CA ALA A 85 16.11 8.76 -4.71
C ALA A 85 17.42 8.00 -5.07
N ASP A 86 18.57 8.49 -4.58
CA ASP A 86 19.87 7.85 -4.74
C ASP A 86 20.04 6.56 -3.90
N LEU A 87 19.10 6.23 -3.02
CA LEU A 87 19.09 4.96 -2.28
C LEU A 87 18.56 3.81 -3.13
N PHE A 88 17.70 4.05 -4.11
CA PHE A 88 17.13 2.98 -4.92
C PHE A 88 18.04 2.62 -6.08
N VAL A 89 18.23 1.32 -6.33
CA VAL A 89 18.95 0.84 -7.51
C VAL A 89 17.95 0.58 -8.63
N THR A 90 18.10 1.28 -9.74
CA THR A 90 17.25 1.13 -10.94
C THR A 90 18.04 0.75 -12.19
N ALA A 91 19.38 0.74 -12.10
CA ALA A 91 20.25 0.32 -13.20
C ALA A 91 20.20 -1.21 -13.34
N LEU A 92 20.05 -1.69 -14.58
CA LEU A 92 19.87 -3.10 -14.91
C LEU A 92 21.04 -3.63 -15.74
N SER A 93 21.44 -4.86 -15.45
CA SER A 93 22.41 -5.62 -16.22
C SER A 93 21.75 -6.90 -16.73
N PHE A 94 21.39 -6.95 -18.02
CA PHE A 94 20.67 -8.09 -18.59
C PHE A 94 21.60 -9.25 -18.92
N MET A 95 21.31 -10.40 -18.32
CA MET A 95 22.00 -11.65 -18.59
C MET A 95 21.50 -12.27 -19.91
N SER A 96 22.36 -13.07 -20.56
CA SER A 96 21.99 -13.80 -21.79
C SER A 96 21.15 -15.04 -21.52
N GLN A 97 21.29 -15.63 -20.33
CA GLN A 97 20.60 -16.84 -19.91
C GLN A 97 20.37 -16.81 -18.39
N CYS A 98 19.35 -17.53 -17.92
CA CYS A 98 19.05 -17.63 -16.50
C CYS A 98 19.76 -18.85 -15.94
N ASP A 99 20.68 -18.64 -15.00
CA ASP A 99 21.47 -19.69 -14.37
C ASP A 99 21.27 -19.75 -12.84
N GLY A 100 20.33 -18.95 -12.32
CA GLY A 100 20.04 -18.82 -10.90
C GLY A 100 20.97 -17.84 -10.18
N SER A 101 21.99 -17.32 -10.86
CA SER A 101 22.85 -16.30 -10.28
C SER A 101 22.21 -14.92 -10.29
N GLU A 102 21.21 -14.66 -11.14
CA GLU A 102 20.50 -13.38 -11.24
C GLU A 102 19.90 -12.90 -9.90
N ASP A 103 19.61 -11.60 -9.86
CA ASP A 103 18.94 -10.94 -8.75
C ASP A 103 17.43 -10.87 -9.00
N LEU A 104 17.02 -10.64 -10.26
CA LEU A 104 15.63 -10.51 -10.65
C LEU A 104 15.34 -11.28 -11.92
N ARG A 105 14.27 -12.08 -11.92
CA ARG A 105 13.82 -12.83 -13.09
C ARG A 105 12.45 -12.32 -13.56
N PHE A 106 12.31 -12.05 -14.85
CA PHE A 106 11.01 -11.76 -15.48
C PHE A 106 10.53 -12.98 -16.26
N TYR A 107 9.36 -13.50 -15.90
CA TYR A 107 8.66 -14.54 -16.65
C TYR A 107 7.57 -13.91 -17.50
N PHE A 108 7.69 -14.00 -18.81
CA PHE A 108 6.68 -13.55 -19.75
C PHE A 108 5.91 -14.75 -20.29
N GLY A 109 4.78 -15.07 -19.65
CA GLY A 109 3.95 -16.23 -19.93
C GLY A 109 4.56 -17.58 -19.52
N ALA A 110 5.87 -17.66 -19.33
CA ALA A 110 6.57 -18.86 -18.87
C ALA A 110 6.17 -19.19 -17.42
N ILE A 111 6.14 -20.48 -17.11
CA ILE A 111 5.78 -21.01 -15.78
C ILE A 111 6.83 -22.04 -15.37
N ASP A 112 7.28 -21.96 -14.12
CA ASP A 112 8.06 -22.99 -13.46
C ASP A 112 7.50 -23.26 -12.06
N GLY A 113 8.18 -24.11 -11.28
CA GLY A 113 7.73 -24.47 -9.94
C GLY A 113 7.70 -23.32 -8.92
N GLU A 114 8.44 -22.22 -9.11
CA GLU A 114 8.36 -21.04 -8.25
C GLU A 114 7.12 -20.22 -8.60
N VAL A 115 6.89 -20.00 -9.91
CA VAL A 115 5.71 -19.30 -10.43
C VAL A 115 4.43 -20.07 -10.08
N GLU A 116 4.39 -21.38 -10.25
CA GLU A 116 3.22 -22.21 -9.90
C GLU A 116 2.82 -22.04 -8.44
N LYS A 117 3.82 -22.08 -7.54
CA LYS A 117 3.61 -21.89 -6.10
C LYS A 117 3.09 -20.48 -5.79
N ALA A 118 3.69 -19.46 -6.39
CA ALA A 118 3.26 -18.08 -6.17
C ALA A 118 1.85 -17.82 -6.73
N LYS A 119 1.42 -18.55 -7.76
CA LYS A 119 0.05 -18.46 -8.27
C LYS A 119 -0.99 -19.13 -7.36
N LEU A 120 -0.59 -19.96 -6.40
CA LEU A 120 -1.54 -20.59 -5.47
C LEU A 120 -2.23 -19.52 -4.61
N GLY A 121 -3.57 -19.55 -4.60
CA GLY A 121 -4.37 -18.54 -3.89
C GLY A 121 -4.74 -17.33 -4.73
N HIS A 122 -4.24 -17.23 -5.96
CA HIS A 122 -4.63 -16.21 -6.93
C HIS A 122 -5.49 -16.84 -8.01
N THR A 123 -6.71 -16.36 -8.17
CA THR A 123 -7.51 -16.70 -9.35
C THR A 123 -7.01 -15.85 -10.51
N GLU A 124 -6.74 -16.38 -11.72
CA GLU A 124 -6.50 -15.60 -12.96
C GLU A 124 -5.51 -14.38 -12.96
N PRO A 125 -4.39 -14.32 -12.20
CA PRO A 125 -3.58 -13.10 -12.10
C PRO A 125 -3.05 -12.57 -13.44
N PHE A 126 -3.06 -11.24 -13.65
CA PHE A 126 -2.41 -10.58 -14.81
C PHE A 126 -0.90 -10.56 -14.69
N ALA A 127 -0.43 -10.36 -13.46
CA ALA A 127 0.98 -10.37 -13.11
C ALA A 127 1.12 -10.68 -11.61
N LEU A 128 2.35 -11.00 -11.20
CA LEU A 128 2.76 -11.24 -9.83
C LEU A 128 4.18 -10.73 -9.64
N THR A 129 4.44 -10.05 -8.53
CA THR A 129 5.79 -9.71 -8.07
C THR A 129 6.07 -10.43 -6.75
N GLN A 130 7.11 -11.25 -6.70
CA GLN A 130 7.42 -12.08 -5.53
C GLN A 130 8.89 -11.96 -5.11
N LEU A 131 9.11 -11.40 -3.92
CA LEU A 131 10.40 -11.42 -3.24
C LEU A 131 10.65 -12.83 -2.71
N THR A 132 11.81 -13.43 -3.02
CA THR A 132 12.16 -14.78 -2.56
C THR A 132 13.16 -14.75 -1.42
N THR A 133 14.13 -13.83 -1.45
CA THR A 133 15.11 -13.64 -0.37
C THR A 133 15.49 -12.18 -0.24
N PHE A 134 15.86 -11.73 0.96
CA PHE A 134 16.35 -10.37 1.19
C PHE A 134 17.50 -10.36 2.21
N ASP A 135 18.65 -9.80 1.80
CA ASP A 135 19.78 -9.54 2.68
C ASP A 135 19.62 -8.13 3.26
N SER A 136 19.07 -8.04 4.46
CA SER A 136 18.82 -6.75 5.13
C SER A 136 20.09 -5.97 5.48
N ALA A 137 21.23 -6.65 5.63
CA ALA A 137 22.50 -5.98 5.88
C ALA A 137 23.03 -5.30 4.61
N LYS A 138 22.75 -5.87 3.44
CA LYS A 138 23.14 -5.32 2.13
C LYS A 138 22.04 -4.53 1.44
N GLY A 139 20.83 -4.52 1.98
CA GLY A 139 19.65 -3.95 1.33
C GLY A 139 19.43 -4.55 -0.07
N TRP A 140 19.59 -5.86 -0.21
CA TRP A 140 19.61 -6.51 -1.52
C TRP A 140 18.73 -7.76 -1.56
N GLY A 141 17.75 -7.76 -2.45
CA GLY A 141 16.77 -8.81 -2.65
C GLY A 141 17.12 -9.77 -3.78
N LYS A 142 16.39 -10.88 -3.80
CA LYS A 142 16.17 -11.68 -5.01
C LYS A 142 14.69 -11.97 -5.15
N GLY A 143 14.23 -12.10 -6.37
CA GLY A 143 12.85 -12.50 -6.64
C GLY A 143 12.52 -12.56 -8.11
N PHE A 144 11.22 -12.55 -8.40
CA PHE A 144 10.74 -12.57 -9.77
C PHE A 144 9.48 -11.74 -9.98
N VAL A 145 9.27 -11.39 -11.24
CA VAL A 145 8.02 -10.87 -11.76
C VAL A 145 7.50 -11.87 -12.78
N TRP A 146 6.25 -12.28 -12.65
CA TRP A 146 5.56 -13.09 -13.66
C TRP A 146 4.47 -12.26 -14.31
N ILE A 147 4.42 -12.27 -15.65
CA ILE A 147 3.39 -11.64 -16.46
C ILE A 147 2.61 -12.75 -17.15
N ALA A 148 1.28 -12.72 -17.05
CA ALA A 148 0.40 -13.74 -17.59
C ALA A 148 0.56 -13.90 -19.11
N PRO A 149 0.40 -15.11 -19.67
CA PRO A 149 0.36 -15.27 -21.13
C PRO A 149 -0.77 -14.45 -21.78
N PRO A 150 -0.64 -14.03 -23.04
CA PRO A 150 -1.75 -13.39 -23.74
C PRO A 150 -2.98 -14.31 -23.78
N SER A 151 -4.18 -13.74 -23.62
CA SER A 151 -5.46 -14.48 -23.62
C SER A 151 -5.59 -15.59 -22.55
N SER A 152 -4.80 -15.57 -21.47
CA SER A 152 -4.85 -16.62 -20.45
C SER A 152 -6.00 -16.48 -19.44
N ILE A 153 -6.70 -15.35 -19.44
CA ILE A 153 -7.76 -15.04 -18.46
C ILE A 153 -9.12 -15.12 -19.16
N SER A 154 -9.27 -14.45 -20.30
CA SER A 154 -10.41 -14.61 -21.18
C SER A 154 -9.99 -14.35 -22.62
N ALA A 155 -10.92 -14.48 -23.58
CA ALA A 155 -10.63 -14.23 -24.98
C ALA A 155 -10.05 -12.82 -25.18
N ASN A 156 -8.83 -12.74 -25.73
CA ASN A 156 -8.05 -11.51 -25.91
C ASN A 156 -7.64 -10.80 -24.61
N VAL A 157 -7.69 -11.47 -23.45
CA VAL A 157 -7.32 -10.89 -22.16
C VAL A 157 -6.33 -11.79 -21.41
N PRO A 158 -5.15 -11.27 -21.03
CA PRO A 158 -4.66 -9.93 -21.32
C PRO A 158 -4.27 -9.74 -22.79
N ASN A 159 -4.45 -8.52 -23.31
CA ASN A 159 -4.01 -8.14 -24.65
C ASN A 159 -2.65 -7.44 -24.57
N TRP A 160 -1.57 -8.18 -24.79
CA TRP A 160 -0.21 -7.63 -24.84
C TRP A 160 0.20 -7.09 -26.21
N SER A 161 -0.62 -7.28 -27.24
CA SER A 161 -0.39 -6.62 -28.54
C SER A 161 -0.61 -5.11 -28.46
N ASP A 162 -1.39 -4.63 -27.47
CA ASP A 162 -1.38 -3.22 -27.09
C ASP A 162 -0.11 -2.91 -26.29
N PRO A 163 0.83 -2.12 -26.84
CA PRO A 163 2.09 -1.81 -26.16
C PRO A 163 1.90 -1.03 -24.86
N LEU A 164 0.79 -0.31 -24.69
CA LEU A 164 0.49 0.43 -23.46
C LEU A 164 0.06 -0.51 -22.33
N ASN A 165 -0.64 -1.61 -22.63
CA ASN A 165 -1.03 -2.58 -21.61
C ASN A 165 0.17 -3.24 -20.94
N LEU A 166 1.14 -3.69 -21.75
CA LEU A 166 2.36 -4.29 -21.20
C LEU A 166 3.21 -3.25 -20.46
N THR A 167 3.23 -2.00 -20.93
CA THR A 167 3.94 -0.92 -20.23
C THR A 167 3.32 -0.64 -18.87
N ALA A 168 1.99 -0.56 -18.81
CA ALA A 168 1.27 -0.29 -17.58
C ALA A 168 1.51 -1.36 -16.51
N ILE A 169 1.38 -2.63 -16.88
CA ILE A 169 1.59 -3.73 -15.93
C ILE A 169 3.06 -3.78 -15.49
N LEU A 170 4.03 -3.56 -16.40
CA LEU A 170 5.43 -3.52 -16.00
C LEU A 170 5.74 -2.34 -15.06
N LEU A 171 5.15 -1.16 -15.28
CA LEU A 171 5.31 -0.04 -14.36
C LEU A 171 4.74 -0.37 -12.97
N HIS A 172 3.59 -1.03 -12.90
CA HIS A 172 2.98 -1.48 -11.65
C HIS A 172 3.89 -2.46 -10.90
N GLU A 173 4.33 -3.54 -11.55
CA GLU A 173 5.19 -4.55 -10.93
C GLU A 173 6.55 -3.97 -10.52
N VAL A 174 7.14 -3.07 -11.31
CA VAL A 174 8.38 -2.38 -10.93
C VAL A 174 8.16 -1.47 -9.72
N GLY A 175 6.98 -0.86 -9.57
CA GLY A 175 6.62 -0.13 -8.36
C GLY A 175 6.70 -1.00 -7.11
N HIS A 176 6.18 -2.23 -7.17
CA HIS A 176 6.30 -3.20 -6.06
C HIS A 176 7.75 -3.55 -5.73
N ILE A 177 8.61 -3.74 -6.74
CA ILE A 177 10.06 -3.95 -6.54
C ILE A 177 10.69 -2.77 -5.79
N LEU A 178 10.23 -1.56 -6.08
CA LEU A 178 10.68 -0.32 -5.42
C LEU A 178 9.98 -0.07 -4.08
N GLY A 179 9.21 -1.03 -3.57
CA GLY A 179 8.53 -0.95 -2.28
C GLY A 179 7.24 -0.14 -2.29
N CYS A 180 6.70 0.19 -3.47
CA CYS A 180 5.40 0.86 -3.56
C CYS A 180 4.27 -0.12 -3.27
N SER A 181 3.43 0.22 -2.30
CA SER A 181 2.14 -0.42 -2.09
C SER A 181 1.10 0.08 -3.10
N HIS A 182 -0.03 -0.63 -3.22
CA HIS A 182 -1.10 -0.22 -4.12
C HIS A 182 -1.68 1.16 -3.79
N ALA A 183 -1.77 2.07 -4.75
CA ALA A 183 -2.32 3.41 -4.56
C ALA A 183 -3.38 3.73 -5.61
N VAL A 184 -4.62 3.96 -5.17
CA VAL A 184 -5.75 4.35 -6.03
C VAL A 184 -5.43 5.65 -6.78
N GLY A 185 -5.83 5.75 -8.05
CA GLY A 185 -5.59 6.94 -8.89
C GLY A 185 -4.15 7.07 -9.42
N THR A 186 -3.38 5.99 -9.37
CA THR A 186 -2.00 5.90 -9.86
C THR A 186 -1.78 4.60 -10.63
N ILE A 187 -0.61 4.40 -11.23
CA ILE A 187 -0.25 3.12 -11.86
C ILE A 187 -0.24 1.95 -10.87
N MET A 188 -0.12 2.24 -9.57
CA MET A 188 -0.14 1.26 -8.48
C MET A 188 -1.57 0.89 -8.05
N ALA A 189 -2.63 1.30 -8.77
CA ALA A 189 -3.99 0.95 -8.38
C ALA A 189 -4.21 -0.57 -8.40
N SER A 190 -4.83 -1.12 -7.36
CA SER A 190 -5.05 -2.58 -7.23
C SER A 190 -6.00 -3.15 -8.28
N ASP A 191 -6.81 -2.29 -8.90
CA ASP A 191 -7.75 -2.59 -9.98
C ASP A 191 -7.18 -2.25 -11.37
N LEU A 192 -5.86 -2.05 -11.51
CA LEU A 192 -5.21 -1.82 -12.79
C LEU A 192 -5.64 -2.84 -13.85
N SER A 193 -5.75 -4.12 -13.48
CA SER A 193 -6.18 -5.19 -14.39
C SER A 193 -7.56 -4.95 -15.02
N ARG A 194 -8.48 -4.30 -14.30
CA ARG A 194 -9.78 -3.88 -14.86
C ARG A 194 -9.60 -2.81 -15.94
N SER A 195 -8.74 -1.83 -15.66
CA SER A 195 -8.39 -0.77 -16.61
C SER A 195 -7.62 -1.25 -17.84
N LEU A 196 -6.98 -2.42 -17.77
CA LEU A 196 -6.37 -3.10 -18.91
C LEU A 196 -7.37 -3.90 -19.75
N LYS A 197 -8.52 -4.30 -19.17
CA LYS A 197 -9.62 -4.97 -19.88
C LYS A 197 -10.50 -3.96 -20.60
N GLU A 198 -10.75 -2.82 -19.96
CA GLU A 198 -11.65 -1.78 -20.45
C GLU A 198 -10.81 -0.69 -21.13
N ASP A 199 -11.04 -0.38 -22.41
CA ASP A 199 -10.33 0.69 -23.17
C ASP A 199 -10.56 2.12 -22.64
N TYR A 200 -11.15 2.26 -21.45
CA TYR A 200 -11.67 3.51 -20.92
C TYR A 200 -10.60 4.51 -20.48
N LEU A 201 -9.32 4.12 -20.54
CA LEU A 201 -8.28 4.71 -19.69
C LEU A 201 -6.88 4.67 -20.34
N LEU A 202 -6.83 4.79 -21.68
CA LEU A 202 -5.58 4.74 -22.46
C LEU A 202 -4.55 5.81 -22.06
N GLU A 203 -4.99 7.02 -21.68
CA GLU A 203 -4.13 8.19 -21.51
C GLU A 203 -3.22 8.18 -20.27
N TRP A 204 -3.39 7.23 -19.36
CA TRP A 204 -2.55 7.10 -18.16
C TRP A 204 -1.79 5.80 -18.06
N ARG A 205 -1.98 4.85 -18.98
CA ARG A 205 -1.30 3.54 -18.96
C ARG A 205 0.23 3.64 -18.97
N ASP A 206 0.78 4.79 -19.35
CA ASP A 206 2.21 5.04 -19.24
C ASP A 206 2.60 5.91 -18.04
N LYS A 207 1.69 6.55 -17.32
CA LYS A 207 2.01 7.51 -16.25
C LYS A 207 2.01 6.83 -14.88
N ILE A 208 2.99 7.17 -14.05
CA ILE A 208 3.02 6.70 -12.65
C ILE A 208 1.89 7.34 -11.85
N GLU A 209 1.64 8.62 -12.06
CA GLU A 209 0.56 9.40 -11.45
C GLU A 209 -0.48 9.77 -12.50
N HIS A 210 -1.74 9.84 -12.10
CA HIS A 210 -2.76 10.48 -12.93
C HIS A 210 -3.70 11.36 -12.10
N GLU A 211 -4.68 10.79 -11.40
CA GLU A 211 -5.65 11.50 -10.57
C GLU A 211 -5.05 11.93 -9.24
N ARG A 212 -4.00 11.22 -8.80
CA ARG A 212 -3.36 11.42 -7.51
C ARG A 212 -1.85 11.42 -7.63
N GLU A 213 -1.25 12.15 -6.69
CA GLU A 213 0.19 12.25 -6.53
C GLU A 213 0.69 11.23 -5.49
N LEU A 214 1.80 10.53 -5.74
CA LEU A 214 2.47 9.74 -4.71
C LEU A 214 3.42 10.66 -3.93
N LEU A 215 3.02 11.01 -2.71
CA LEU A 215 3.78 11.87 -1.81
C LEU A 215 4.64 11.05 -0.83
N GLU A 216 5.83 11.57 -0.50
CA GLU A 216 6.66 11.03 0.58
C GLU A 216 6.04 11.39 1.94
N CYS A 217 5.75 10.38 2.76
CA CYS A 217 5.04 10.54 4.05
C CYS A 217 5.78 11.36 5.13
N THR A 218 6.98 11.86 4.85
CA THR A 218 7.75 12.77 5.72
C THR A 218 7.24 14.21 5.67
N GLU A 219 6.51 14.58 4.61
CA GLU A 219 5.86 15.89 4.45
C GLU A 219 4.35 15.86 4.71
N CYS A 220 3.79 14.69 5.06
CA CYS A 220 2.39 14.54 5.44
C CYS A 220 2.13 15.04 6.87
N GLY A 221 2.45 16.31 7.15
CA GLY A 221 1.81 17.10 8.20
C GLY A 221 0.32 17.21 7.88
N GLY A 222 -0.39 16.12 8.12
CA GLY A 222 -1.74 15.90 7.64
C GLY A 222 -2.75 16.27 8.71
N GLU A 223 -3.61 17.21 8.36
CA GLU A 223 -4.90 17.39 9.01
C GLU A 223 -5.90 16.45 8.33
N PHE A 224 -6.50 15.55 9.09
CA PHE A 224 -7.49 14.58 8.59
C PHE A 224 -8.86 14.93 9.14
N THR A 225 -9.85 15.12 8.29
CA THR A 225 -11.23 15.46 8.69
C THR A 225 -12.20 14.30 8.48
N GLY A 226 -13.24 14.24 9.30
CA GLY A 226 -14.37 13.34 9.09
C GLY A 226 -15.41 13.40 10.19
N TYR A 227 -16.32 12.43 10.23
CA TYR A 227 -17.41 12.40 11.21
C TYR A 227 -17.08 11.49 12.41
N PRO A 228 -17.34 11.93 13.66
CA PRO A 228 -17.23 11.06 14.82
C PRO A 228 -18.33 9.98 14.82
N ARG A 229 -18.14 8.90 15.59
CA ARG A 229 -19.23 7.95 15.90
C ARG A 229 -20.12 8.54 16.99
N GLU A 230 -21.38 8.15 17.04
CA GLU A 230 -22.37 8.64 18.03
C GLU A 230 -21.90 8.56 19.50
N TRP A 231 -21.07 7.56 19.83
CA TRP A 231 -20.54 7.36 21.19
C TRP A 231 -19.26 8.15 21.51
N ALA A 232 -18.63 8.79 20.51
CA ALA A 232 -17.37 9.50 20.66
C ALA A 232 -17.46 10.68 21.64
N PHE A 233 -18.48 11.52 21.45
CA PHE A 233 -18.73 12.69 22.28
C PHE A 233 -19.10 12.30 23.72
N PRO A 234 -20.05 11.37 23.95
CA PRO A 234 -20.33 10.89 25.31
C PRO A 234 -19.09 10.34 26.02
N LEU A 235 -18.23 9.62 25.30
CA LEU A 235 -17.04 9.02 25.88
C LEU A 235 -15.94 10.04 26.20
N LEU A 236 -15.61 10.92 25.25
CA LEU A 236 -14.47 11.83 25.35
C LEU A 236 -14.82 13.19 25.99
N VAL A 237 -16.03 13.68 25.74
CA VAL A 237 -16.53 14.99 26.21
C VAL A 237 -17.44 14.82 27.44
N GLY A 238 -18.03 13.63 27.66
CA GLY A 238 -18.96 13.38 28.77
C GLY A 238 -20.40 13.80 28.51
N ARG A 239 -20.77 14.11 27.25
CA ARG A 239 -22.13 14.49 26.84
C ARG A 239 -22.41 14.12 25.38
N GLN A 240 -23.68 14.07 25.00
CA GLN A 240 -24.09 13.96 23.59
C GLN A 240 -23.69 15.23 22.81
N PRO A 241 -23.35 15.12 21.51
CA PRO A 241 -23.08 16.27 20.65
C PRO A 241 -24.37 17.09 20.43
N ILE A 242 -24.22 18.39 20.19
CA ILE A 242 -25.34 19.29 19.89
C ILE A 242 -25.14 19.91 18.51
N GLY A 243 -26.12 19.70 17.61
CA GLY A 243 -26.09 20.20 16.23
C GLY A 243 -25.05 19.50 15.35
N ASP A 244 -24.51 20.21 14.37
CA ASP A 244 -23.55 19.64 13.42
C ASP A 244 -22.25 19.23 14.11
N GLU A 245 -21.79 18.01 13.83
CA GLU A 245 -20.58 17.44 14.41
C GLU A 245 -19.48 17.23 13.36
N SER A 246 -18.23 17.38 13.80
CA SER A 246 -17.05 17.04 13.02
C SER A 246 -15.93 16.54 13.91
N ALA A 247 -15.08 15.70 13.35
CA ALA A 247 -13.88 15.16 13.96
C ALA A 247 -12.69 15.45 13.06
N ARG A 248 -11.55 15.73 13.68
CA ARG A 248 -10.33 16.06 12.96
C ARG A 248 -9.11 15.56 13.70
N TYR A 249 -8.17 14.92 13.02
CA TYR A 249 -6.89 14.56 13.62
C TYR A 249 -5.77 15.40 13.01
N ILE A 250 -4.94 15.97 13.87
CA ILE A 250 -3.78 16.77 13.48
C ILE A 250 -2.55 15.97 13.89
N LYS A 251 -1.79 15.45 12.94
CA LYS A 251 -0.54 14.74 13.22
C LYS A 251 0.52 15.72 13.72
N ASN A 252 1.31 15.33 14.72
CA ASN A 252 2.45 16.13 15.14
C ASN A 252 3.60 15.96 14.14
N ASP A 253 4.08 17.07 13.60
CA ASP A 253 5.20 17.07 12.68
C ASP A 253 6.48 16.51 13.33
N GLY A 254 7.29 15.81 12.54
CA GLY A 254 8.60 15.32 12.97
C GLY A 254 8.61 14.14 13.93
N VAL A 255 7.44 13.58 14.31
CA VAL A 255 7.37 12.40 15.18
C VAL A 255 7.15 11.13 14.35
N ARG A 256 8.09 10.18 14.45
CA ARG A 256 8.02 8.87 13.75
C ARG A 256 6.89 7.96 14.23
N ARG A 257 6.31 8.23 15.39
CA ARG A 257 5.17 7.50 15.96
C ARG A 257 3.89 8.30 15.74
N PRO A 258 2.72 7.66 15.56
CA PRO A 258 1.46 8.37 15.44
C PRO A 258 1.18 9.09 16.75
N SER A 259 1.51 10.38 16.76
CA SER A 259 1.18 11.31 17.82
C SER A 259 0.50 12.49 17.15
N GLY A 260 -0.44 13.08 17.86
CA GLY A 260 -1.24 14.15 17.28
C GLY A 260 -2.29 14.66 18.24
N THR A 261 -3.23 15.40 17.68
CA THR A 261 -4.37 15.94 18.42
C THR A 261 -5.65 15.53 17.71
N LEU A 262 -6.52 14.79 18.40
CA LEU A 262 -7.90 14.59 17.98
C LEU A 262 -8.72 15.81 18.39
N VAL A 263 -9.45 16.39 17.46
CA VAL A 263 -10.29 17.56 17.63
C VAL A 263 -11.72 17.14 17.32
N LEU A 264 -12.61 17.23 18.31
CA LEU A 264 -14.05 17.08 18.11
C LEU A 264 -14.70 18.46 18.14
N LYS A 265 -15.63 18.74 17.25
CA LYS A 265 -16.36 20.00 17.22
C LYS A 265 -17.85 19.73 17.05
N ASP A 266 -18.65 20.40 17.86
CA ASP A 266 -20.10 20.49 17.68
C ASP A 266 -20.56 21.97 17.69
N SER A 267 -21.87 22.23 17.75
CA SER A 267 -22.40 23.60 17.76
C SER A 267 -22.11 24.36 19.07
N VAL A 268 -21.66 23.68 20.12
CA VAL A 268 -21.40 24.27 21.45
C VAL A 268 -19.92 24.50 21.69
N GLY A 269 -19.02 23.74 21.06
CA GLY A 269 -17.59 23.96 21.24
C GLY A 269 -16.67 23.11 20.38
N THR A 270 -15.37 23.35 20.58
CA THR A 270 -14.28 22.56 20.02
C THR A 270 -13.46 21.96 21.16
N TYR A 271 -13.29 20.64 21.12
CA TYR A 271 -12.65 19.82 22.15
C TYR A 271 -11.39 19.21 21.55
N LYS A 272 -10.26 19.28 22.27
CA LYS A 272 -8.97 18.78 21.80
C LYS A 272 -8.46 17.71 22.76
N PHE A 273 -8.05 16.58 22.21
CA PHE A 273 -7.55 15.43 22.94
C PHE A 273 -6.15 15.09 22.42
N ALA A 274 -5.17 15.16 23.32
CA ALA A 274 -3.81 14.75 23.00
C ALA A 274 -3.78 13.24 22.78
N VAL A 275 -3.12 12.85 21.70
CA VAL A 275 -2.99 11.46 21.29
C VAL A 275 -1.59 10.99 21.61
N ASN A 276 -1.46 10.24 22.70
CA ASN A 276 -0.17 9.78 23.19
C ASN A 276 0.13 8.38 22.64
N PRO A 277 1.17 8.21 21.79
CA PRO A 277 1.54 6.89 21.30
C PRO A 277 2.08 6.03 22.44
N GLY A 278 1.47 4.87 22.64
CA GLY A 278 1.96 3.83 23.52
C GLY A 278 2.95 2.90 22.80
N VAL A 279 3.00 1.65 23.27
CA VAL A 279 3.90 0.61 22.75
C VAL A 279 3.35 0.06 21.43
N PHE A 280 4.24 -0.17 20.45
CA PHE A 280 3.90 -0.90 19.23
C PHE A 280 3.75 -2.39 19.55
N VAL A 281 2.60 -2.99 19.28
CA VAL A 281 2.29 -4.38 19.71
C VAL A 281 2.29 -5.38 18.54
N GLY A 282 2.53 -4.94 17.31
CA GLY A 282 2.58 -5.84 16.16
C GLY A 282 1.18 -6.32 15.72
N ARG A 283 1.14 -7.40 14.92
CA ARG A 283 -0.03 -7.84 14.13
C ARG A 283 -1.06 -8.70 14.87
N ALA A 284 -0.84 -9.01 16.14
CA ALA A 284 -1.67 -9.95 16.89
C ALA A 284 -2.48 -9.18 17.93
N LEU A 285 -3.79 -9.06 17.72
CA LEU A 285 -4.90 -8.75 18.66
C LEU A 285 -6.04 -8.03 17.88
N GLU A 286 -6.48 -8.57 16.73
CA GLU A 286 -7.55 -7.93 15.93
C GLU A 286 -8.97 -8.44 16.26
N GLU A 287 -9.14 -9.52 17.05
CA GLU A 287 -10.46 -10.16 17.17
C GLU A 287 -11.42 -9.51 18.18
N ASN A 288 -10.99 -8.55 19.03
CA ASN A 288 -11.81 -8.07 20.16
C ASN A 288 -11.83 -6.54 20.36
N VAL A 289 -11.53 -5.74 19.33
CA VAL A 289 -11.32 -4.29 19.48
C VAL A 289 -12.22 -3.51 18.50
N GLU A 290 -13.27 -2.84 19.00
CA GLU A 290 -14.26 -2.07 18.20
C GLU A 290 -14.06 -0.52 18.30
N VAL A 291 -14.48 0.23 17.27
CA VAL A 291 -13.62 1.20 16.55
C VAL A 291 -14.30 2.56 16.25
N PHE A 292 -13.64 3.70 16.57
CA PHE A 292 -13.91 5.03 15.98
C PHE A 292 -13.62 5.01 14.48
N LYS A 293 -14.40 5.71 13.65
CA LYS A 293 -14.04 5.89 12.23
C LYS A 293 -14.27 7.33 11.84
N VAL A 294 -13.19 8.08 11.68
CA VAL A 294 -13.24 9.40 11.03
C VAL A 294 -13.47 9.12 9.54
N ARG A 295 -14.68 9.43 9.03
CA ARG A 295 -15.02 9.26 7.61
C ARG A 295 -14.39 10.37 6.78
N TYR A 296 -13.48 10.04 5.87
CA TYR A 296 -13.09 10.94 4.79
C TYR A 296 -14.26 11.09 3.79
N ASP A 297 -14.56 12.30 3.35
CA ASP A 297 -15.70 12.60 2.45
C ASP A 297 -15.47 12.12 1.01
N GLY A 298 -14.31 11.53 0.71
CA GLY A 298 -14.00 10.89 -0.56
C GLY A 298 -14.33 9.40 -0.56
N TYR A 299 -15.42 9.05 -1.26
CA TYR A 299 -15.80 7.72 -1.75
C TYR A 299 -16.00 6.59 -0.72
N GLN A 300 -17.28 6.21 -0.55
CA GLN A 300 -17.73 5.06 0.24
C GLN A 300 -17.73 3.81 -0.62
N ASP A 301 -16.69 2.98 -0.51
CA ASP A 301 -16.74 1.52 -0.64
C ASP A 301 -15.30 1.00 -0.63
N GLY A 302 -14.68 1.03 0.56
CA GLY A 302 -13.42 0.35 0.81
C GLY A 302 -13.67 -0.87 1.70
N PRO A 303 -12.95 -1.98 1.48
CA PRO A 303 -13.21 -3.26 2.12
C PRO A 303 -12.98 -3.14 3.62
N LYS A 304 -13.90 -3.71 4.40
CA LYS A 304 -13.75 -3.85 5.85
C LYS A 304 -12.52 -4.74 6.13
N ASN A 305 -11.69 -4.27 7.07
CA ASN A 305 -10.70 -5.05 7.83
C ASN A 305 -9.42 -5.52 7.13
N ARG A 306 -8.47 -4.68 6.64
CA ARG A 306 -7.12 -5.20 6.29
C ARG A 306 -5.92 -4.30 6.64
N GLY A 307 -4.99 -4.85 7.45
CA GLY A 307 -3.53 -4.73 7.29
C GLY A 307 -2.74 -3.55 7.89
N GLY A 308 -3.34 -2.47 8.39
CA GLY A 308 -2.58 -1.33 8.96
C GLY A 308 -1.72 -1.68 10.19
N SER A 309 -0.62 -0.96 10.41
CA SER A 309 0.13 -1.05 11.67
C SER A 309 -0.79 -0.61 12.80
N VAL A 310 -1.04 -1.51 13.76
CA VAL A 310 -1.81 -1.19 14.96
C VAL A 310 -0.87 -0.64 16.02
N TYR A 311 -1.10 0.60 16.40
CA TYR A 311 -0.47 1.22 17.55
C TYR A 311 -1.46 1.19 18.70
N PHE A 312 -1.00 0.97 19.92
CA PHE A 312 -1.81 1.27 21.09
C PHE A 312 -1.30 2.57 21.70
N GLY A 313 -2.20 3.34 22.29
CA GLY A 313 -1.88 4.56 23.00
C GLY A 313 -3.01 4.92 23.96
N THR A 314 -3.00 6.16 24.42
CA THR A 314 -4.05 6.68 25.29
C THR A 314 -4.60 8.00 24.78
N LEU A 315 -5.90 8.20 25.01
CA LEU A 315 -6.52 9.53 25.00
C LEU A 315 -6.86 9.91 26.42
N THR A 316 -6.53 11.15 26.78
CA THR A 316 -7.03 11.76 28.00
C THR A 316 -8.35 12.44 27.70
N THR A 317 -9.45 11.97 28.27
CA THR A 317 -10.78 12.59 28.18
C THR A 317 -10.83 13.96 28.86
N LEU A 318 -11.92 14.72 28.66
CA LEU A 318 -12.08 16.03 29.28
C LEU A 318 -12.10 15.99 30.81
N ASP A 319 -12.55 14.87 31.40
CA ASP A 319 -12.57 14.66 32.86
C ASP A 319 -11.26 14.10 33.42
N GLY A 320 -10.25 13.89 32.58
CA GLY A 320 -8.92 13.43 32.97
C GLY A 320 -8.74 11.91 32.96
N ARG A 321 -9.76 11.11 32.64
CA ARG A 321 -9.59 9.66 32.47
C ARG A 321 -8.76 9.33 31.23
N GLU A 322 -7.86 8.36 31.37
CA GLU A 322 -7.15 7.78 30.23
C GLU A 322 -7.95 6.62 29.64
N ILE A 323 -8.17 6.68 28.34
CA ILE A 323 -8.82 5.62 27.58
C ILE A 323 -7.73 4.95 26.74
N PRO A 324 -7.53 3.63 26.86
CA PRO A 324 -6.65 2.90 25.97
C PRO A 324 -7.28 2.93 24.59
N ILE A 325 -6.47 3.19 23.57
CA ILE A 325 -6.94 3.28 22.20
C ILE A 325 -5.98 2.55 21.29
N SER A 326 -6.49 1.83 20.32
CA SER A 326 -5.72 1.40 19.15
C SER A 326 -5.72 2.53 18.11
N PHE A 327 -4.76 2.54 17.19
CA PHE A 327 -4.75 3.33 15.96
C PHE A 327 -4.34 2.44 14.83
N LYS A 328 -4.99 2.60 13.69
CA LYS A 328 -4.63 1.92 12.46
C LYS A 328 -4.22 2.96 11.43
N GLU A 329 -2.98 2.91 10.98
CA GLU A 329 -2.52 3.75 9.87
C GLU A 329 -2.75 2.96 8.56
N ASN A 330 -3.62 3.47 7.69
CA ASN A 330 -3.84 3.00 6.31
C ASN A 330 -3.62 4.19 5.34
N MET A 331 -3.26 3.95 4.06
CA MET A 331 -3.02 5.06 3.08
C MET A 331 -4.24 5.95 2.78
N MET A 332 -5.39 5.65 3.38
CA MET A 332 -6.50 6.60 3.49
C MET A 332 -6.77 6.77 4.98
N TYR A 333 -5.93 7.57 5.64
CA TYR A 333 -5.84 7.68 7.11
C TYR A 333 -7.22 7.67 7.79
N ALA A 334 -7.59 6.52 8.31
CA ALA A 334 -8.71 6.33 9.20
C ALA A 334 -8.14 6.08 10.58
N ILE A 335 -8.18 7.09 11.45
CA ILE A 335 -7.82 6.89 12.84
C ILE A 335 -8.98 6.18 13.53
N GLU A 336 -8.79 4.87 13.59
CA GLU A 336 -9.43 3.95 14.50
C GLU A 336 -8.98 4.27 15.92
N ILE A 337 -9.91 4.34 16.86
CA ILE A 337 -9.70 4.58 18.30
C ILE A 337 -10.64 3.60 18.98
N SER A 338 -10.14 2.77 19.88
CA SER A 338 -10.95 1.72 20.50
C SER A 338 -10.77 1.72 22.00
N ALA A 339 -11.81 2.11 22.72
CA ALA A 339 -11.83 1.98 24.17
C ALA A 339 -12.00 0.50 24.54
N ILE A 340 -11.03 -0.05 25.29
CA ILE A 340 -11.20 -1.35 25.94
C ILE A 340 -12.20 -1.14 27.08
N PRO A 341 -13.36 -1.82 27.11
CA PRO A 341 -14.31 -1.69 28.21
C PRO A 341 -13.66 -2.08 29.54
N ALA A 342 -14.10 -1.47 30.64
CA ALA A 342 -13.71 -1.93 31.96
C ALA A 342 -14.26 -3.36 32.20
N GLU A 343 -13.52 -4.16 32.98
CA GLU A 343 -13.86 -5.54 33.28
C GLU A 343 -15.29 -5.62 33.87
N GLY A 344 -16.23 -6.21 33.12
CA GLY A 344 -17.64 -6.35 33.52
C GLY A 344 -18.66 -5.51 32.75
N GLU A 345 -18.23 -4.59 31.88
CA GLU A 345 -19.15 -3.91 30.94
C GLU A 345 -19.42 -4.78 29.71
N LYS A 346 -20.70 -4.98 29.35
CA LYS A 346 -21.07 -5.76 28.15
C LYS A 346 -20.52 -5.08 26.90
N GLN A 347 -19.77 -5.81 26.09
CA GLN A 347 -19.46 -5.46 24.70
C GLN A 347 -20.79 -5.20 23.95
N GLN A 348 -21.06 -3.93 23.64
CA GLN A 348 -22.22 -3.56 22.83
C GLN A 348 -21.81 -3.51 21.36
N HIS A 349 -22.00 -4.62 20.64
CA HIS A 349 -21.86 -4.66 19.20
C HIS A 349 -23.16 -4.16 18.56
N LEU A 350 -23.12 -3.02 17.88
CA LEU A 350 -24.26 -2.48 17.12
C LEU A 350 -23.79 -2.11 15.71
N PHE A 351 -24.13 -2.97 14.75
CA PHE A 351 -24.00 -2.72 13.31
C PHE A 351 -25.26 -2.04 12.78
N TYR A 352 -25.11 -0.91 12.09
CA TYR A 352 -26.13 -0.40 11.16
C TYR A 352 -25.49 0.20 9.90
N SER A 353 -26.10 -0.10 8.75
CA SER A 353 -25.86 0.53 7.45
C SER A 353 -27.18 1.09 6.93
N TRP A 354 -27.19 2.35 6.50
CA TRP A 354 -28.28 2.89 5.68
C TRP A 354 -27.73 3.92 4.69
N GLY A 355 -28.32 3.91 3.50
CA GLY A 355 -28.01 4.80 2.39
C GLY A 355 -29.15 5.76 2.04
N ARG A 356 -28.75 6.81 1.32
CA ARG A 356 -29.49 7.83 0.52
C ARG A 356 -30.61 8.64 1.17
N TYR A 357 -30.43 9.97 1.13
CA TYR A 357 -30.99 10.79 0.05
C TYR A 357 -29.86 11.54 -0.68
#